data_AF-G3BAJ7-F1
#
_entry.id   AF-G3BAJ7-F1
#
_cell.length_a   1.000
_cell.length_b   1.000
_cell.length_c   1.000
_cell.angle_alpha   90.00
_cell.angle_beta   90.00
_cell.angle_gamma   90.00
#
_symmetry.space_group_name_H-M   'P 1'
#
loop_
_entity.id
_entity.type
_entity.pdbx_description
1 polymer ?
#
loop_
_entity_poly.entity_id
_entity_poly.type
_entity_poly.pdbx_seq_one_letter_code
_entity_poly.pdbx_strand_id
1 'polypeptide(L)'
;MGEHELGDVLRPLAEVQSVILNSERKHAFVKVYSRKEAEQVIMSFNKDNALPLRTRWGVGFGPRDCCNYQQGVSIIPIQRLTEADKSWIVSAQWGGTGGQPLVSGVVVDEPDIEIGSGISSKAMSKKMPTNSARNGPKSNRPGEPEIEYSRGGYNGQQQNFGGMNPGAVNPLQGLFNNGAPPNGLPQMPNYQQMNMNPNGNPNGNSNLGSQLSNFFNQQQ
;
A
#
# COMPACT_ATOMS: atom_id res chain seq x y z
N MET A 1 -17.22 3.81 19.17
CA MET A 1 -16.77 4.23 17.84
C MET A 1 -17.34 3.38 16.72
N GLY A 2 -18.49 3.82 16.21
CA GLY A 2 -19.05 3.40 14.93
C GLY A 2 -18.64 4.32 13.77
N GLU A 3 -19.21 4.09 12.59
CA GLU A 3 -18.86 4.85 11.37
C GLU A 3 -19.35 6.30 11.39
N HIS A 4 -20.59 6.54 11.87
CA HIS A 4 -21.12 7.90 12.07
C HIS A 4 -20.26 8.69 13.07
N GLU A 5 -19.85 8.04 14.17
CA GLU A 5 -19.01 8.61 15.22
C GLU A 5 -17.61 8.98 14.71
N LEU A 6 -17.05 8.19 13.77
CA LEU A 6 -15.82 8.55 13.04
C LEU A 6 -16.02 9.79 12.15
N GLY A 7 -17.18 9.92 11.51
CA GLY A 7 -17.56 11.13 10.76
C GLY A 7 -17.65 12.36 11.66
N ASP A 8 -18.36 12.25 12.78
CA ASP A 8 -18.58 13.36 13.72
C ASP A 8 -17.27 13.92 14.31
N VAL A 9 -16.31 13.06 14.69
CA VAL A 9 -15.02 13.52 15.23
C VAL A 9 -14.09 14.12 14.16
N LEU A 10 -14.31 13.82 12.87
CA LEU A 10 -13.53 14.38 11.76
C LEU A 10 -14.13 15.65 11.16
N ARG A 11 -15.45 15.85 11.27
CA ARG A 11 -16.18 17.03 10.75
C ARG A 11 -15.54 18.40 11.05
N PRO A 12 -14.88 18.66 12.20
CA PRO A 12 -14.18 19.93 12.44
C PRO A 12 -12.95 20.19 11.54
N LEU A 13 -12.47 19.19 10.78
CA LEU A 13 -11.27 19.25 9.94
C LEU A 13 -11.52 18.88 8.47
N ALA A 14 -12.54 18.04 8.21
CA ALA A 14 -12.84 17.49 6.88
C ALA A 14 -14.30 17.00 6.80
N GLU A 15 -14.93 17.18 5.64
CA GLU A 15 -16.20 16.50 5.33
C GLU A 15 -15.91 15.08 4.81
N VAL A 16 -16.58 14.10 5.40
CA VAL A 16 -16.32 12.67 5.15
C VAL A 16 -17.22 12.15 4.04
N GLN A 17 -16.61 11.70 2.94
CA GLN A 17 -17.31 11.09 1.81
C GLN A 17 -17.69 9.63 2.09
N SER A 18 -16.83 8.87 2.76
CA SER A 18 -17.13 7.48 3.15
C SER A 18 -16.25 6.97 4.28
N VAL A 19 -16.77 5.98 5.02
CA VAL A 19 -16.05 5.19 6.02
C VAL A 19 -16.18 3.72 5.65
N ILE A 20 -15.11 2.94 5.86
CA ILE A 20 -15.11 1.48 5.80
C ILE A 20 -14.47 1.00 7.10
N LEU A 21 -15.28 0.63 8.10
CA LEU A 21 -14.83 0.18 9.41
C LEU A 21 -14.61 -1.34 9.46
N ASN A 22 -13.46 -1.77 9.96
CA ASN A 22 -13.20 -3.14 10.39
C ASN A 22 -13.04 -3.17 11.92
N SER A 23 -14.15 -3.45 12.61
CA SER A 23 -14.23 -3.47 14.08
C SER A 23 -13.35 -4.56 14.71
N GLU A 24 -13.25 -5.74 14.08
CA GLU A 24 -12.44 -6.86 14.57
C GLU A 24 -10.95 -6.51 14.62
N ARG A 25 -10.46 -5.93 13.52
CA ARG A 25 -9.05 -5.50 13.34
C ARG A 25 -8.81 -4.05 13.79
N LYS A 26 -9.80 -3.42 14.43
CA LYS A 26 -9.76 -2.09 15.06
C LYS A 26 -9.14 -1.00 14.17
N HIS A 27 -9.52 -0.96 12.89
CA HIS A 27 -9.13 0.10 11.97
C HIS A 27 -10.27 0.46 11.02
N ALA A 28 -10.21 1.67 10.46
CA ALA A 28 -11.09 2.09 9.39
C ALA A 28 -10.27 2.72 8.26
N PHE A 29 -10.81 2.66 7.04
CA PHE A 29 -10.43 3.60 5.98
C PHE A 29 -11.50 4.69 5.93
N VAL A 30 -11.07 5.95 5.80
CA VAL A 30 -11.96 7.10 5.65
C VAL A 30 -11.53 7.84 4.39
N LYS A 31 -12.46 8.11 3.48
CA LYS A 31 -12.25 9.04 2.35
C LYS A 31 -12.96 10.35 2.66
N VAL A 32 -12.28 11.46 2.38
CA VAL A 32 -12.77 12.84 2.51
C VAL A 32 -12.77 13.49 1.13
N TYR A 33 -13.54 14.55 0.94
CA TYR A 33 -13.83 15.08 -0.40
C TYR A 33 -12.66 15.75 -1.12
N SER A 34 -11.62 16.20 -0.42
CA SER A 34 -10.42 16.80 -1.04
C SER A 34 -9.10 16.43 -0.36
N ARG A 35 -8.00 16.49 -1.13
CA ARG A 35 -6.62 16.35 -0.61
C ARG A 35 -6.31 17.31 0.53
N LYS A 36 -6.79 18.56 0.43
CA LYS A 36 -6.55 19.61 1.43
C LYS A 36 -7.14 19.25 2.79
N GLU A 37 -8.34 18.69 2.81
CA GLU A 37 -9.01 18.21 4.03
C GLU A 37 -8.27 17.00 4.63
N ALA A 38 -7.83 16.06 3.79
CA ALA A 38 -7.03 14.92 4.23
C ALA A 38 -5.71 15.37 4.88
N GLU A 39 -5.07 16.40 4.33
CA GLU A 39 -3.89 17.03 4.93
C GLU A 39 -4.21 17.71 6.26
N GLN A 40 -5.32 18.45 6.40
CA GLN A 40 -5.72 19.02 7.70
C GLN A 40 -5.95 17.95 8.78
N VAL A 41 -6.60 16.84 8.42
CA VAL A 41 -6.78 15.70 9.33
C VAL A 41 -5.43 15.11 9.72
N ILE A 42 -4.55 14.80 8.78
CA ILE A 42 -3.21 14.23 9.05
C ILE A 42 -2.34 15.20 9.87
N MET A 43 -2.45 16.50 9.63
CA MET A 43 -1.66 17.53 10.31
C MET A 43 -2.17 17.87 11.71
N SER A 44 -3.46 17.75 12.00
CA SER A 44 -4.06 18.35 13.21
C SER A 44 -4.98 17.47 14.05
N PHE A 45 -5.48 16.34 13.53
CA PHE A 45 -6.38 15.47 14.30
C PHE A 45 -5.67 14.82 15.49
N ASN A 46 -6.33 14.85 16.66
CA ASN A 46 -5.93 14.10 17.86
C ASN A 46 -4.47 14.34 18.33
N LYS A 47 -3.94 15.56 18.15
CA LYS A 47 -2.58 15.97 18.58
C LYS A 47 -2.35 15.84 20.09
N ASP A 48 -3.41 16.09 20.86
CA ASP A 48 -3.50 15.91 22.31
C ASP A 48 -3.57 14.42 22.73
N ASN A 49 -3.84 13.51 21.79
CA ASN A 49 -4.08 12.09 22.01
C ASN A 49 -5.29 11.81 22.93
N ALA A 50 -6.29 12.70 22.94
CA ALA A 50 -7.52 12.53 23.73
C ALA A 50 -8.35 11.31 23.30
N LEU A 51 -8.25 10.90 22.02
CA LEU A 51 -8.84 9.68 21.48
C LEU A 51 -7.78 8.59 21.27
N PRO A 52 -8.12 7.29 21.36
CA PRO A 52 -7.21 6.18 21.09
C PRO A 52 -6.92 5.96 19.57
N LEU A 53 -7.17 6.96 18.74
CA LEU A 53 -7.10 6.91 17.28
C LEU A 53 -5.73 7.36 16.75
N ARG A 54 -5.32 6.79 15.61
CA ARG A 54 -4.06 7.15 14.92
C ARG A 54 -4.27 7.25 13.42
N THR A 55 -4.37 8.47 12.90
CA THR A 55 -4.57 8.70 11.47
C THR A 55 -3.24 8.63 10.71
N ARG A 56 -3.27 8.04 9.51
CA ARG A 56 -2.14 7.89 8.57
C ARG A 56 -2.69 7.84 7.15
N TRP A 57 -1.83 8.07 6.15
CA TRP A 57 -2.22 7.92 4.75
C TRP A 57 -2.63 6.49 4.41
N GLY A 58 -3.80 6.35 3.79
CA GLY A 58 -4.27 5.13 3.14
C GLY A 58 -3.93 5.09 1.65
N VAL A 59 -4.53 4.13 0.93
CA VAL A 59 -4.58 4.08 -0.54
C VAL A 59 -5.99 3.66 -0.94
N GLY A 60 -6.77 4.57 -1.51
CA GLY A 60 -8.10 4.31 -2.06
C GLY A 60 -8.04 3.81 -3.50
N PHE A 61 -7.14 4.36 -4.32
CA PHE A 61 -6.96 4.06 -5.75
C PHE A 61 -5.56 3.54 -6.12
N GLY A 62 -5.46 2.70 -7.15
CA GLY A 62 -4.20 2.28 -7.79
C GLY A 62 -3.34 1.24 -7.03
N PRO A 63 -2.18 0.84 -7.61
CA PRO A 63 -1.30 -0.16 -7.00
C PRO A 63 -0.69 0.31 -5.68
N ARG A 64 -0.70 -0.55 -4.66
CA ARG A 64 -0.23 -0.23 -3.29
C ARG A 64 1.28 0.01 -3.23
N ASP A 65 2.02 -0.67 -4.09
CA ASP A 65 3.46 -0.54 -4.27
C ASP A 65 3.89 0.73 -5.03
N CYS A 66 2.95 1.48 -5.63
CA CYS A 66 3.18 2.80 -6.20
C CYS A 66 3.05 3.95 -5.18
N CYS A 67 2.56 3.70 -3.96
CA CYS A 67 2.28 4.75 -2.97
C CYS A 67 3.45 5.04 -2.02
N ASN A 68 3.83 6.31 -1.91
CA ASN A 68 4.57 6.82 -0.75
C ASN A 68 3.61 7.07 0.42
N TYR A 69 3.48 6.09 1.31
CA TYR A 69 2.66 6.16 2.52
C TYR A 69 3.09 7.22 3.56
N GLN A 70 4.22 7.91 3.39
CA GLN A 70 4.57 9.09 4.22
C GLN A 70 3.89 10.36 3.70
N GLN A 71 3.73 10.49 2.39
CA GLN A 71 3.17 11.68 1.72
C GLN A 71 1.71 11.49 1.27
N GLY A 72 1.24 10.25 1.17
CA GLY A 72 -0.09 9.91 0.63
C GLY A 72 -0.19 10.15 -0.88
N VAL A 73 0.89 9.91 -1.63
CA VAL A 73 0.99 10.17 -3.07
C VAL A 73 1.43 8.91 -3.79
N SER A 74 0.74 8.57 -4.89
CA SER A 74 1.05 7.41 -5.73
C SER A 74 1.60 7.84 -7.09
N ILE A 75 2.77 7.31 -7.49
CA ILE A 75 3.32 7.50 -8.83
C ILE A 75 3.03 6.23 -9.64
N ILE A 76 2.00 6.27 -10.47
CA ILE A 76 1.45 5.09 -11.16
C ILE A 76 1.79 5.13 -12.65
N PRO A 77 2.55 4.16 -13.19
CA PRO A 77 2.68 3.97 -14.63
C PRO A 77 1.31 3.64 -15.25
N ILE A 78 0.90 4.37 -16.29
CA ILE A 78 -0.43 4.25 -16.91
C ILE A 78 -0.72 2.81 -17.39
N GLN A 79 0.31 2.06 -17.78
CA GLN A 79 0.22 0.65 -18.19
C GLN A 79 -0.13 -0.32 -17.05
N ARG A 80 -0.12 0.14 -15.79
CA ARG A 80 -0.50 -0.64 -14.59
C ARG A 80 -1.92 -0.36 -14.09
N LEU A 81 -2.61 0.63 -14.66
CA LEU A 81 -4.02 0.89 -14.43
C LEU A 81 -4.85 -0.07 -15.29
N THR A 82 -5.92 -0.64 -14.73
CA THR A 82 -6.89 -1.42 -15.52
C THR A 82 -7.80 -0.49 -16.33
N GLU A 83 -8.55 -1.02 -17.31
CA GLU A 83 -9.51 -0.19 -18.05
C GLU A 83 -10.59 0.43 -17.14
N ALA A 84 -10.94 -0.24 -16.03
CA ALA A 84 -11.82 0.31 -15.01
C ALA A 84 -11.17 1.49 -14.28
N ASP A 85 -9.92 1.35 -13.82
CA ASP A 85 -9.18 2.46 -13.20
C ASP A 85 -9.01 3.66 -14.15
N LYS A 86 -8.78 3.41 -15.45
CA LYS A 86 -8.68 4.43 -16.50
C LYS A 86 -10.01 5.11 -16.81
N SER A 87 -11.13 4.39 -16.67
CA SER A 87 -12.48 4.96 -16.78
C SER A 87 -12.72 5.92 -15.61
N TRP A 88 -12.57 5.43 -14.37
CA TRP A 88 -12.83 6.19 -13.15
C TRP A 88 -11.97 7.45 -13.02
N ILE A 89 -10.67 7.39 -13.34
CA ILE A 89 -9.80 8.58 -13.27
C ILE A 89 -10.21 9.69 -14.25
N VAL A 90 -11.02 9.39 -15.26
CA VAL A 90 -11.60 10.37 -16.21
C VAL A 90 -13.02 10.76 -15.83
N SER A 91 -13.85 9.83 -15.37
CA SER A 91 -15.30 10.02 -15.16
C SER A 91 -15.74 10.29 -13.72
N ALA A 92 -14.85 10.26 -12.73
CA ALA A 92 -15.21 10.47 -11.32
C ALA A 92 -15.81 11.86 -11.05
N GLN A 93 -16.69 11.93 -10.05
CA GLN A 93 -17.32 13.17 -9.60
C GLN A 93 -16.39 13.98 -8.67
N TRP A 94 -15.62 13.29 -7.81
CA TRP A 94 -14.55 13.86 -7.01
C TRP A 94 -13.21 13.20 -7.35
N GLY A 95 -12.15 14.02 -7.39
CA GLY A 95 -10.83 13.61 -7.88
C GLY A 95 -10.77 13.41 -9.40
N GLY A 96 -9.72 12.75 -9.88
CA GLY A 96 -9.53 12.47 -11.31
C GLY A 96 -9.26 13.71 -12.18
N THR A 97 -9.41 13.57 -13.49
CA THR A 97 -9.02 14.57 -14.50
C THR A 97 -10.15 15.52 -14.92
N GLY A 98 -11.35 15.39 -14.34
CA GLY A 98 -12.51 16.20 -14.72
C GLY A 98 -12.92 16.03 -16.19
N GLY A 99 -12.98 14.79 -16.68
CA GLY A 99 -13.32 14.46 -18.07
C GLY A 99 -12.19 14.63 -19.10
N GLN A 100 -11.01 15.13 -18.70
CA GLN A 100 -9.87 15.23 -19.63
C GLN A 100 -9.20 13.86 -19.87
N PRO A 101 -8.70 13.56 -21.07
CA PRO A 101 -8.00 12.30 -21.34
C PRO A 101 -6.80 12.06 -20.42
N LEU A 102 -6.62 10.83 -19.96
CA LEU A 102 -5.48 10.43 -19.14
C LEU A 102 -4.18 10.51 -19.97
N VAL A 103 -3.26 11.41 -19.57
CA VAL A 103 -1.96 11.63 -20.21
C VAL A 103 -0.81 11.50 -19.22
N SER A 104 0.40 11.24 -19.73
CA SER A 104 1.61 11.15 -18.92
C SER A 104 1.91 12.50 -18.24
N GLY A 105 2.31 12.46 -16.97
CA GLY A 105 2.66 13.66 -16.19
C GLY A 105 1.48 14.44 -15.60
N VAL A 106 0.23 13.99 -15.79
CA VAL A 106 -0.92 14.58 -15.09
C VAL A 106 -0.85 14.30 -13.58
N VAL A 107 -1.31 15.25 -12.78
CA VAL A 107 -1.43 15.14 -11.31
C VAL A 107 -2.89 15.41 -10.95
N VAL A 108 -3.50 14.52 -10.17
CA VAL A 108 -4.92 14.55 -9.80
C VAL A 108 -5.13 14.09 -8.36
N ASP A 109 -6.22 14.54 -7.74
CA ASP A 109 -6.73 13.97 -6.49
C ASP A 109 -7.33 12.58 -6.73
N GLU A 110 -7.50 11.78 -5.66
CA GLU A 110 -7.96 10.39 -5.76
C GLU A 110 -9.38 10.29 -6.34
N PRO A 111 -9.57 9.67 -7.53
CA PRO A 111 -10.89 9.54 -8.12
C PRO A 111 -11.80 8.64 -7.29
N ASP A 112 -13.10 8.85 -7.40
CA ASP A 112 -14.11 7.88 -6.98
C ASP A 112 -14.03 6.60 -7.83
N ILE A 113 -14.46 5.47 -7.26
CA ILE A 113 -14.48 4.17 -7.94
C ILE A 113 -15.85 3.53 -7.83
N GLU A 114 -16.33 2.95 -8.93
CA GLU A 114 -17.64 2.31 -8.98
C GLU A 114 -17.53 0.80 -8.72
N ILE A 115 -18.23 0.31 -7.69
CA ILE A 115 -18.23 -1.13 -7.40
C ILE A 115 -19.10 -1.85 -8.44
N GLY A 116 -18.45 -2.59 -9.35
CA GLY A 116 -19.10 -3.41 -10.38
C GLY A 116 -18.57 -3.16 -11.79
N SER A 117 -18.04 -1.95 -12.07
CA SER A 117 -17.57 -1.55 -13.41
C SER A 117 -16.24 -2.20 -13.84
N GLY A 118 -15.62 -3.01 -12.97
CA GLY A 118 -14.47 -3.86 -13.30
C GLY A 118 -13.57 -4.19 -12.10
N ILE A 119 -12.39 -4.77 -12.38
CA ILE A 119 -11.36 -5.06 -11.38
C ILE A 119 -10.38 -3.88 -11.31
N SER A 120 -10.12 -3.34 -10.13
CA SER A 120 -9.09 -2.31 -9.91
C SER A 120 -7.69 -2.91 -9.77
N SER A 121 -6.66 -2.20 -10.26
CA SER A 121 -5.25 -2.51 -10.00
C SER A 121 -4.90 -2.53 -8.50
N LYS A 122 -5.66 -1.83 -7.64
CA LYS A 122 -5.54 -1.91 -6.18
C LYS A 122 -5.89 -3.30 -5.61
N ALA A 123 -6.82 -4.01 -6.25
CA ALA A 123 -7.21 -5.37 -5.89
C ALA A 123 -6.22 -6.41 -6.44
N MET A 124 -5.59 -6.11 -7.59
CA MET A 124 -4.52 -6.94 -8.18
C MET A 124 -3.15 -6.74 -7.50
N SER A 125 -2.91 -5.59 -6.87
CA SER A 125 -1.63 -5.26 -6.23
C SER A 125 -1.45 -6.01 -4.90
N LYS A 126 -0.31 -6.68 -4.76
CA LYS A 126 0.09 -7.44 -3.57
C LYS A 126 0.12 -6.53 -2.34
N LYS A 127 -0.32 -7.05 -1.19
CA LYS A 127 -0.28 -6.31 0.08
C LYS A 127 1.16 -5.96 0.47
N MET A 128 1.35 -4.71 0.88
CA MET A 128 2.60 -4.23 1.45
C MET A 128 2.77 -4.72 2.90
N PRO A 129 3.90 -5.35 3.27
CA PRO A 129 4.15 -5.76 4.65
C PRO A 129 4.21 -4.55 5.60
N THR A 130 3.34 -4.53 6.60
CA THR A 130 3.24 -3.44 7.59
C THR A 130 4.27 -3.53 8.72
N ASN A 131 4.92 -4.70 8.88
CA ASN A 131 5.84 -4.99 9.98
C ASN A 131 7.30 -4.56 9.70
N SER A 132 7.51 -3.46 8.98
CA SER A 132 8.85 -2.97 8.62
C SER A 132 8.85 -1.45 8.42
N ALA A 133 9.73 -0.74 9.12
CA ALA A 133 9.79 0.73 9.20
C ALA A 133 10.32 1.45 7.92
N ARG A 134 10.05 0.89 6.75
CA ARG A 134 10.33 1.47 5.42
C ARG A 134 9.13 1.44 4.46
N ASN A 135 8.29 0.40 4.50
CA ASN A 135 7.39 0.05 3.38
C ASN A 135 5.88 0.14 3.69
N GLY A 136 5.51 0.57 4.90
CA GLY A 136 4.12 0.81 5.29
C GLY A 136 3.94 2.18 5.96
N PRO A 137 2.70 2.67 6.10
CA PRO A 137 2.44 3.97 6.72
C PRO A 137 2.98 4.03 8.15
N LYS A 138 3.98 4.89 8.38
CA LYS A 138 4.66 5.05 9.67
C LYS A 138 3.74 5.64 10.72
N SER A 139 4.04 5.39 12.00
CA SER A 139 3.40 6.13 13.09
C SER A 139 4.14 7.43 13.32
N ASN A 140 3.42 8.54 13.39
CA ASN A 140 3.93 9.73 14.06
C ASN A 140 4.00 9.40 15.56
N ARG A 141 5.17 8.96 16.02
CA ARG A 141 5.53 8.96 17.45
C ARG A 141 6.22 10.30 17.72
N PRO A 142 5.86 11.03 18.78
CA PRO A 142 6.67 12.16 19.24
C PRO A 142 8.10 11.67 19.52
N GLY A 143 9.09 12.27 18.85
CA GLY A 143 10.51 12.03 19.10
C GLY A 143 11.30 11.16 18.09
N GLU A 144 10.68 10.58 17.05
CA GLU A 144 11.47 10.04 15.92
C GLU A 144 11.79 11.18 14.92
N PRO A 145 13.05 11.36 14.48
CA PRO A 145 13.42 12.41 13.53
C PRO A 145 12.89 12.10 12.13
N GLU A 146 12.41 13.14 11.44
CA GLU A 146 11.98 13.04 10.05
C GLU A 146 13.22 12.82 9.15
N ILE A 147 13.38 11.60 8.63
CA ILE A 147 14.46 11.27 7.70
C ILE A 147 14.07 11.84 6.33
N GLU A 148 14.57 13.04 6.05
CA GLU A 148 14.45 13.74 4.77
C GLU A 148 15.17 12.96 3.67
N TYR A 149 14.48 11.99 3.07
CA TYR A 149 14.92 11.33 1.84
C TYR A 149 14.76 12.28 0.65
N SER A 150 15.74 13.18 0.54
CA SER A 150 15.91 14.12 -0.57
C SER A 150 15.75 13.43 -1.93
N ARG A 151 15.04 14.12 -2.83
CA ARG A 151 14.87 13.88 -4.28
C ARG A 151 15.74 12.78 -4.89
N GLY A 152 15.10 11.85 -5.61
CA GLY A 152 15.78 10.99 -6.58
C GLY A 152 16.47 11.82 -7.66
N GLY A 153 17.79 12.01 -7.52
CA GLY A 153 18.63 12.73 -8.45
C GLY A 153 19.46 11.78 -9.30
N TYR A 154 19.13 11.67 -10.59
CA TYR A 154 20.04 11.08 -11.59
C TYR A 154 21.22 12.04 -11.83
N ASN A 155 22.27 11.91 -11.01
CA ASN A 155 23.57 12.51 -11.28
C ASN A 155 24.67 11.57 -10.79
N GLY A 156 25.44 11.02 -11.73
CA GLY A 156 26.56 10.14 -11.42
C GLY A 156 27.74 10.95 -10.91
N GLN A 157 27.90 11.07 -9.59
CA GLN A 157 29.16 11.51 -8.99
C GLN A 157 29.78 10.42 -8.11
N GLN A 158 31.04 10.18 -8.45
CA GLN A 158 31.97 9.17 -7.98
C GLN A 158 32.18 9.26 -6.46
N GLN A 159 31.74 8.24 -5.71
CA GLN A 159 32.02 8.19 -4.26
C GLN A 159 33.50 7.87 -4.02
N ASN A 160 34.25 8.88 -3.57
CA ASN A 160 35.69 8.80 -3.37
C ASN A 160 36.04 7.98 -2.11
N PHE A 161 36.57 6.77 -2.29
CA PHE A 161 37.00 5.89 -1.20
C PHE A 161 38.41 6.27 -0.70
N GLY A 162 38.49 7.27 0.20
CA GLY A 162 39.76 7.75 0.75
C GLY A 162 39.62 8.30 2.17
N GLY A 163 39.90 7.48 3.18
CA GLY A 163 39.76 7.87 4.59
C GLY A 163 39.90 6.74 5.60
N MET A 164 40.90 5.86 5.46
CA MET A 164 41.12 4.75 6.39
C MET A 164 41.81 5.21 7.69
N ASN A 165 41.10 5.05 8.82
CA ASN A 165 41.63 5.23 10.16
C ASN A 165 42.36 3.94 10.63
N PRO A 166 43.67 3.95 10.90
CA PRO A 166 44.44 2.75 11.22
C PRO A 166 44.22 2.30 12.68
N GLY A 167 43.20 1.47 12.92
CA GLY A 167 42.97 0.87 14.25
C GLY A 167 41.79 -0.08 14.40
N ALA A 168 40.86 -0.14 13.43
CA ALA A 168 39.71 -1.03 13.50
C ALA A 168 40.03 -2.43 12.94
N VAL A 169 39.99 -3.46 13.80
CA VAL A 169 40.05 -4.86 13.38
C VAL A 169 38.79 -5.24 12.58
N ASN A 170 38.96 -5.85 11.41
CA ASN A 170 37.84 -6.24 10.55
C ASN A 170 37.20 -7.55 11.03
N PRO A 171 35.93 -7.55 11.50
CA PRO A 171 35.29 -8.75 12.05
C PRO A 171 34.98 -9.84 11.01
N LEU A 172 35.14 -9.56 9.71
CA LEU A 172 34.80 -10.50 8.62
C LEU A 172 35.99 -11.40 8.18
N GLN A 173 37.18 -11.24 8.78
CA GLN A 173 38.40 -11.94 8.37
C GLN A 173 38.34 -13.48 8.54
N GLY A 174 37.43 -13.98 9.40
CA GLY A 174 37.34 -15.42 9.73
C GLY A 174 36.50 -16.29 8.79
N LEU A 175 35.86 -15.73 7.75
CA LEU A 175 34.79 -16.42 7.01
C LEU A 175 35.24 -17.22 5.77
N PHE A 176 36.52 -17.13 5.37
CA PHE A 176 36.99 -17.60 4.05
C PHE A 176 38.31 -18.38 4.08
N ASN A 177 38.46 -19.37 4.99
CA ASN A 177 39.66 -20.21 5.02
C ASN A 177 39.37 -21.71 5.17
N ASN A 178 39.74 -22.47 4.12
CA ASN A 178 39.97 -23.92 4.04
C ASN A 178 38.84 -24.95 4.26
N GLY A 179 38.79 -25.93 3.35
CA GLY A 179 38.57 -27.35 3.69
C GLY A 179 37.37 -28.05 3.03
N ALA A 180 37.63 -29.07 2.20
CA ALA A 180 36.63 -30.01 1.69
C ALA A 180 37.27 -31.36 1.29
N PRO A 181 36.52 -32.47 1.10
CA PRO A 181 35.14 -32.76 1.53
C PRO A 181 35.21 -33.68 2.79
N PRO A 182 34.91 -35.02 2.87
CA PRO A 182 34.23 -36.00 1.98
C PRO A 182 32.97 -36.67 2.60
N ASN A 183 32.25 -37.45 1.78
CA ASN A 183 31.34 -38.58 2.09
C ASN A 183 30.15 -38.42 3.09
N GLY A 184 28.94 -38.79 2.63
CA GLY A 184 27.79 -39.06 3.51
C GLY A 184 26.41 -39.04 2.84
N LEU A 185 26.01 -40.12 2.17
CA LEU A 185 24.60 -40.40 1.80
C LEU A 185 23.92 -41.17 2.97
N PRO A 186 22.62 -40.96 3.26
CA PRO A 186 21.57 -41.67 2.50
C PRO A 186 20.26 -40.87 2.25
N GLN A 187 19.27 -41.57 1.70
CA GLN A 187 17.98 -41.06 1.19
C GLN A 187 16.99 -40.57 2.27
N MET A 188 16.01 -39.76 1.84
CA MET A 188 14.69 -39.58 2.46
C MET A 188 13.59 -39.86 1.42
N PRO A 189 12.36 -40.30 1.81
CA PRO A 189 11.42 -40.91 0.88
C PRO A 189 10.63 -39.95 -0.03
N ASN A 190 10.16 -40.51 -1.15
CA ASN A 190 9.26 -39.89 -2.12
C ASN A 190 7.83 -39.73 -1.55
N TYR A 191 7.21 -38.55 -1.69
CA TYR A 191 5.78 -38.34 -1.43
C TYR A 191 5.02 -38.08 -2.72
N GLN A 192 3.84 -38.68 -2.83
CA GLN A 192 3.23 -39.03 -4.11
C GLN A 192 2.51 -37.86 -4.81
N GLN A 193 2.66 -37.85 -6.13
CA GLN A 193 1.85 -37.08 -7.06
C GLN A 193 0.48 -37.73 -7.24
N MET A 194 -0.61 -37.01 -6.90
CA MET A 194 -1.96 -37.24 -7.42
C MET A 194 -2.49 -35.88 -7.89
N ASN A 195 -2.44 -35.55 -9.18
CA ASN A 195 -3.19 -36.09 -10.33
C ASN A 195 -4.54 -35.37 -10.51
N MET A 196 -4.86 -35.04 -11.77
CA MET A 196 -6.05 -34.26 -12.16
C MET A 196 -7.30 -35.14 -12.30
N ASN A 197 -8.47 -34.49 -12.31
CA ASN A 197 -9.56 -34.92 -13.19
C ASN A 197 -10.34 -33.70 -13.74
N PRO A 198 -10.38 -33.45 -15.06
CA PRO A 198 -11.07 -32.30 -15.65
C PRO A 198 -12.46 -32.66 -16.21
N ASN A 199 -13.53 -32.19 -15.56
CA ASN A 199 -14.87 -32.01 -16.12
C ASN A 199 -15.77 -31.27 -15.08
N GLY A 200 -16.70 -30.38 -15.44
CA GLY A 200 -17.04 -29.84 -16.76
C GLY A 200 -18.29 -28.93 -16.71
N ASN A 201 -18.67 -28.36 -17.86
CA ASN A 201 -19.88 -27.57 -18.14
C ASN A 201 -19.94 -26.11 -17.58
N PRO A 202 -20.04 -25.06 -18.44
CA PRO A 202 -20.16 -23.66 -18.01
C PRO A 202 -21.57 -23.07 -18.21
N ASN A 203 -22.38 -22.99 -17.16
CA ASN A 203 -23.49 -22.03 -17.11
C ASN A 203 -24.00 -21.78 -15.66
N GLY A 204 -24.56 -20.60 -15.40
CA GLY A 204 -25.16 -20.24 -14.10
C GLY A 204 -24.46 -19.08 -13.38
N ASN A 205 -24.99 -17.86 -13.53
CA ASN A 205 -24.53 -16.67 -12.80
C ASN A 205 -25.13 -16.64 -11.38
N SER A 206 -24.39 -17.11 -10.38
CA SER A 206 -24.86 -17.17 -8.98
C SER A 206 -23.74 -16.95 -7.95
N ASN A 207 -22.86 -15.96 -8.15
CA ASN A 207 -21.68 -15.78 -7.28
C ASN A 207 -21.34 -14.35 -6.80
N LEU A 208 -22.25 -13.37 -6.90
CA LEU A 208 -22.03 -12.02 -6.33
C LEU A 208 -21.68 -12.06 -4.82
N GLY A 209 -22.35 -12.91 -4.04
CA GLY A 209 -22.09 -13.05 -2.60
C GLY A 209 -20.70 -13.59 -2.27
N SER A 210 -20.14 -14.49 -3.10
CA SER A 210 -18.76 -14.96 -2.93
C SER A 210 -17.73 -13.98 -3.49
N GLN A 211 -18.07 -13.18 -4.50
CA GLN A 211 -17.21 -12.10 -4.97
C GLN A 211 -17.08 -10.99 -3.91
N LEU A 212 -18.18 -10.57 -3.29
CA LEU A 212 -18.18 -9.66 -2.13
C LEU A 212 -17.32 -10.23 -1.00
N SER A 213 -17.66 -11.42 -0.50
CA SER A 213 -16.92 -12.02 0.62
C SER A 213 -15.47 -12.37 0.29
N ASN A 214 -15.08 -12.59 -0.97
CA ASN A 214 -13.67 -12.68 -1.36
C ASN A 214 -12.97 -11.31 -1.41
N PHE A 215 -13.62 -10.26 -1.94
CA PHE A 215 -13.05 -8.91 -1.98
C PHE A 215 -12.82 -8.35 -0.56
N PHE A 216 -13.67 -8.73 0.40
CA PHE A 216 -13.53 -8.37 1.81
C PHE A 216 -12.64 -9.34 2.61
N ASN A 217 -12.72 -10.67 2.46
CA ASN A 217 -11.79 -11.60 3.14
C ASN A 217 -10.34 -11.47 2.67
N GLN A 218 -10.12 -11.12 1.40
CA GLN A 218 -8.77 -10.79 0.92
C GLN A 218 -8.22 -9.49 1.50
N GLN A 219 -8.85 -8.88 2.53
CA GLN A 219 -8.20 -7.88 3.37
C GLN A 219 -7.32 -8.45 4.51
N GLN A 220 -7.39 -9.73 4.88
CA GLN A 220 -6.55 -10.38 5.92
C GLN A 220 -5.04 -10.08 5.84
#